data_AF-A0A8J3DS49-F1
#
_entry.id   AF-A0A8J3DS49-F1
#
_cell.length_a   1.000
_cell.length_b   1.000
_cell.length_c   1.000
_cell.angle_alpha   90.00
_cell.angle_beta   90.00
_cell.angle_gamma   90.00
#
_symmetry.space_group_name_H-M   'P 1'
#
loop_
_entity.id
_entity.type
_entity.pdbx_description
1 polymer ?
#
loop_
_entity_poly.entity_id
_entity_poly.type
_entity_poly.pdbx_seq_one_letter_code
_entity_poly.pdbx_strand_id
1 'polypeptide(L)'
;MIKSGLAVVTGLILLSGCAGQQARSGVDGATSGTVVNTGTYPNLNIKPQTAAPQLTPEQVAASKAELAATRDGARAAAGADASPASTEELRSLARSHGDETLKVIQTPAQ
;
A
#
# COMPACT_ATOMS: atom_id res chain seq x y z
N MET A 1 -6.81 -46.43 24.48
CA MET A 1 -8.13 -45.81 24.82
C MET A 1 -7.86 -44.64 25.75
N ILE A 2 -8.70 -43.58 25.68
CA ILE A 2 -8.55 -42.22 26.28
C ILE A 2 -7.69 -41.30 25.37
N LYS A 3 -8.19 -40.53 24.38
CA LYS A 3 -9.31 -39.59 24.21
C LYS A 3 -8.97 -38.15 24.68
N SER A 4 -8.77 -37.29 23.67
CA SER A 4 -9.05 -35.84 23.58
C SER A 4 -8.33 -34.83 24.49
N GLY A 5 -7.89 -33.72 23.89
CA GLY A 5 -7.48 -32.54 24.66
C GLY A 5 -6.92 -31.37 23.83
N LEU A 6 -7.66 -30.94 22.82
CA LEU A 6 -7.46 -29.66 22.11
C LEU A 6 -7.48 -28.49 23.10
N ALA A 7 -6.40 -27.70 23.16
CA ALA A 7 -6.42 -26.35 23.74
C ALA A 7 -5.61 -25.41 22.84
N VAL A 8 -6.30 -24.97 21.79
CA VAL A 8 -5.94 -23.80 20.98
C VAL A 8 -5.99 -22.59 21.92
N VAL A 9 -4.83 -22.11 22.38
CA VAL A 9 -4.72 -20.77 22.96
C VAL A 9 -4.42 -19.81 21.83
N THR A 10 -5.50 -19.28 21.31
CA THR A 10 -5.61 -18.09 20.47
C THR A 10 -4.84 -16.93 21.11
N GLY A 11 -3.58 -16.76 20.71
CA GLY A 11 -2.81 -15.55 20.93
C GLY A 11 -3.17 -14.53 19.85
N LEU A 12 -4.19 -13.71 20.15
CA LEU A 12 -4.72 -12.64 19.31
C LEU A 12 -3.65 -11.54 19.09
N ILE A 13 -2.76 -11.72 18.11
CA ILE A 13 -1.90 -10.63 17.63
C ILE A 13 -2.74 -9.80 16.66
N LEU A 14 -3.21 -8.67 17.16
CA LEU A 14 -3.95 -7.65 16.43
C LEU A 14 -3.13 -7.17 15.22
N LEU A 15 -3.56 -7.58 14.03
CA LEU A 15 -3.23 -6.94 12.76
C LEU A 15 -3.82 -5.52 12.76
N SER A 16 -3.13 -4.56 13.37
CA SER A 16 -3.37 -3.14 13.10
C SER A 16 -2.50 -2.72 11.92
N GLY A 17 -2.77 -3.33 10.77
CA GLY A 17 -2.09 -3.10 9.50
C GLY A 17 -3.01 -2.33 8.55
N CYS A 18 -2.65 -1.07 8.32
CA CYS A 18 -3.06 -0.22 7.21
C CYS A 18 -4.56 -0.22 6.83
N ALA A 19 -5.39 0.41 7.67
CA ALA A 19 -6.63 1.00 7.19
C ALA A 19 -6.27 2.08 6.16
N GLY A 20 -6.42 1.76 4.87
CA GLY A 20 -6.40 2.73 3.79
C GLY A 20 -7.57 3.67 3.91
N GLN A 21 -7.45 4.70 4.74
CA GLN A 21 -8.32 5.87 4.66
C GLN A 21 -7.91 6.64 3.41
N GLN A 22 -8.61 6.37 2.31
CA GLN A 22 -8.78 7.37 1.27
C GLN A 22 -9.58 8.51 1.88
N ALA A 23 -8.87 9.45 2.49
CA ALA A 23 -9.36 10.80 2.61
C ALA A 23 -9.57 11.29 1.17
N ARG A 24 -10.77 11.07 0.63
CA ARG A 24 -11.34 12.02 -0.30
C ARG A 24 -11.58 13.27 0.53
N SER A 25 -10.52 14.08 0.68
CA SER A 25 -10.71 15.49 0.90
C SER A 25 -11.38 15.97 -0.37
N GLY A 26 -12.72 15.98 -0.33
CA GLY A 26 -13.46 16.98 -1.06
C GLY A 26 -12.77 18.32 -0.81
N VAL A 27 -12.77 19.16 -1.83
CA VAL A 27 -12.40 20.57 -1.72
C VAL A 27 -13.47 21.28 -0.88
N ASP A 28 -13.59 20.87 0.38
CA ASP A 28 -14.44 21.49 1.38
C ASP A 28 -13.56 22.52 2.09
N GLY A 29 -13.42 23.67 1.42
CA GLY A 29 -13.01 24.92 2.05
C GLY A 29 -11.68 25.49 1.60
N ALA A 30 -11.73 26.41 0.62
CA ALA A 30 -10.77 27.51 0.56
C ALA A 30 -11.41 28.79 0.00
N THR A 31 -12.59 29.16 0.51
CA THR A 31 -13.06 30.56 0.51
C THR A 31 -13.14 31.10 1.96
N SER A 32 -12.28 30.58 2.84
CA SER A 32 -11.90 31.19 4.14
C SER A 32 -10.65 30.50 4.72
N GLY A 33 -9.70 30.10 3.87
CA GLY A 33 -8.42 29.54 4.30
C GLY A 33 -7.40 30.67 4.39
N THR A 34 -6.90 30.93 5.60
CA THR A 34 -5.73 31.80 5.85
C THR A 34 -4.67 31.53 4.80
N VAL A 35 -4.06 32.58 4.22
CA VAL A 35 -2.93 32.45 3.29
C VAL A 35 -1.89 31.55 3.94
N VAL A 36 -1.79 30.30 3.47
CA VAL A 36 -0.74 29.39 3.90
C VAL A 36 0.54 29.97 3.33
N ASN A 37 1.42 30.45 4.20
CA ASN A 37 2.73 30.90 3.79
C ASN A 37 3.50 29.67 3.29
N THR A 38 3.53 29.48 1.97
CA THR A 38 4.26 28.41 1.28
C THR A 38 5.77 28.65 1.25
N GLY A 39 6.26 29.61 2.04
CA GLY A 39 7.61 30.13 1.97
C GLY A 39 7.79 31.12 0.82
N THR A 40 9.01 31.61 0.69
CA THR A 40 9.42 32.46 -0.43
C THR A 40 9.62 31.59 -1.67
N TYR A 41 8.91 31.89 -2.76
CA TYR A 41 9.19 31.25 -4.06
C TYR A 41 10.67 31.46 -4.41
N PRO A 42 11.42 30.40 -4.77
CA PRO A 42 12.82 30.54 -5.12
C PRO A 42 12.94 31.44 -6.34
N ASN A 43 13.93 32.33 -6.34
CA ASN A 43 14.23 33.14 -7.51
C ASN A 43 14.62 32.21 -8.66
N LEU A 44 13.77 32.12 -9.69
CA LEU A 44 13.95 31.21 -10.83
C LEU A 44 15.20 31.51 -11.66
N ASN A 45 15.79 32.70 -11.49
CA ASN A 45 17.06 33.06 -12.13
C ASN A 45 18.29 32.47 -11.42
N ILE A 46 18.12 31.95 -10.19
CA ILE A 46 19.18 31.28 -9.44
C ILE A 46 18.99 29.78 -9.62
N LYS A 47 20.04 29.10 -10.11
CA LYS A 47 20.02 27.65 -10.26
C LYS A 47 19.76 26.99 -8.91
N PRO A 48 18.81 26.03 -8.82
CA PRO A 48 18.60 25.26 -7.61
C PRO A 48 19.92 24.65 -7.13
N GLN A 49 20.24 24.84 -5.86
CA GLN A 49 21.37 24.19 -5.22
C GLN A 49 20.94 22.78 -4.80
N THR A 50 21.77 21.78 -5.05
CA THR A 50 21.51 20.42 -4.56
C THR A 50 21.66 20.40 -3.05
N ALA A 51 20.61 19.98 -2.33
CA ALA A 51 20.61 19.94 -0.86
C ALA A 51 21.58 18.89 -0.28
N ALA A 52 21.99 17.90 -1.08
CA ALA A 52 22.94 16.86 -0.71
C ALA A 52 23.95 16.63 -1.84
N PRO A 53 25.15 16.11 -1.53
CA PRO A 53 26.07 15.61 -2.54
C PRO A 53 25.40 14.55 -3.41
N GLN A 54 25.59 14.63 -4.72
CA GLN A 54 25.09 13.62 -5.65
C GLN A 54 25.93 12.34 -5.53
N LEU A 55 25.28 11.20 -5.72
CA LEU A 55 25.96 9.90 -5.71
C LEU A 55 26.96 9.80 -6.86
N THR A 56 28.14 9.21 -6.60
CA THR A 56 29.08 8.84 -7.66
C THR A 56 28.50 7.70 -8.51
N PRO A 57 28.98 7.47 -9.74
CA PRO A 57 28.51 6.35 -10.57
C PRO A 57 28.60 4.99 -9.89
N GLU A 58 29.65 4.77 -9.10
CA GLU A 58 29.89 3.56 -8.33
C GLU A 58 28.87 3.41 -7.20
N GLN A 59 28.57 4.50 -6.50
CA GLN A 59 27.55 4.52 -5.46
C GLN A 59 26.15 4.26 -6.04
N VAL A 60 25.84 4.82 -7.21
CA VAL A 60 24.58 4.53 -7.92
C VAL A 60 24.48 3.04 -8.27
N ALA A 61 25.55 2.44 -8.78
CA ALA A 61 25.57 1.02 -9.10
C ALA A 61 25.36 0.15 -7.84
N ALA A 62 26.05 0.49 -6.74
CA ALA A 62 25.91 -0.21 -5.47
C ALA A 62 24.49 -0.12 -4.91
N SER A 63 23.91 1.09 -4.84
CA SER A 63 22.53 1.28 -4.35
C SER A 63 21.51 0.56 -5.23
N LYS A 64 21.70 0.54 -6.55
CA LYS A 64 20.82 -0.23 -7.45
C LYS A 64 20.90 -1.73 -7.20
N ALA A 65 22.11 -2.26 -6.98
CA ALA A 65 22.29 -3.68 -6.67
C ALA A 65 21.62 -4.05 -5.34
N GLU A 66 21.78 -3.22 -4.31
CA GLU A 66 21.12 -3.40 -3.01
C GLU A 66 19.59 -3.39 -3.11
N LEU A 67 19.04 -2.42 -3.84
CA LEU A 67 17.60 -2.33 -4.08
C LEU A 67 17.07 -3.55 -4.86
N ALA A 68 17.82 -4.02 -5.85
CA ALA A 68 17.47 -5.21 -6.62
C ALA A 68 17.44 -6.46 -5.73
N ALA A 69 18.48 -6.67 -4.91
CA ALA A 69 18.54 -7.79 -3.97
C ALA A 69 17.39 -7.75 -2.96
N THR A 70 17.07 -6.56 -2.42
CA THR A 70 15.95 -6.36 -1.50
C THR A 70 14.62 -6.71 -2.16
N ARG A 71 14.39 -6.21 -3.37
CA ARG A 71 13.17 -6.51 -4.15
C ARG A 71 13.03 -8.01 -4.39
N ASP A 72 14.10 -8.68 -4.79
CA ASP A 72 14.08 -10.09 -5.15
C ASP A 72 13.86 -10.96 -3.90
N GLY A 73 14.48 -10.61 -2.76
CA GLY A 73 14.20 -11.22 -1.46
C GLY A 73 12.75 -11.03 -1.01
N ALA A 74 12.21 -9.83 -1.13
CA ALA A 74 10.81 -9.55 -0.79
C ALA A 74 9.83 -10.33 -1.69
N ARG A 75 10.13 -10.47 -2.98
CA ARG A 75 9.33 -11.26 -3.92
C ARG A 75 9.36 -12.75 -3.58
N ALA A 76 10.53 -13.28 -3.24
CA ALA A 76 10.67 -14.68 -2.82
C ALA A 76 9.85 -14.95 -1.55
N ALA A 77 9.87 -14.04 -0.58
CA ALA A 77 9.06 -14.12 0.63
C ALA A 77 7.55 -14.03 0.32
N ALA A 78 7.12 -13.07 -0.51
CA ALA A 78 5.71 -12.90 -0.87
C ALA A 78 5.15 -14.07 -1.70
N GLY A 79 5.99 -14.74 -2.50
CA GLY A 79 5.62 -15.94 -3.25
C GLY A 79 5.53 -17.21 -2.41
N ALA A 80 6.11 -17.23 -1.20
CA ALA A 80 6.07 -18.39 -0.33
C ALA A 80 4.68 -18.61 0.33
N ASP A 81 3.92 -17.54 0.53
CA ASP A 81 2.56 -17.58 1.09
C ASP A 81 1.44 -17.57 0.02
N ALA A 82 1.78 -17.31 -1.24
CA ALA A 82 0.85 -17.31 -2.37
C ALA A 82 0.62 -18.75 -2.87
N SER A 83 -0.25 -19.49 -2.20
CA SER A 83 -0.75 -20.78 -2.71
C SER A 83 -1.36 -20.59 -4.12
N PRO A 84 -1.16 -21.50 -5.08
CA PRO A 84 -1.81 -21.42 -6.38
C PRO A 84 -3.35 -21.31 -6.26
N ALA A 85 -3.93 -21.89 -5.21
CA ALA A 85 -5.36 -21.77 -4.90
C ALA A 85 -5.78 -20.32 -4.62
N SER A 86 -4.99 -19.54 -3.86
CA SER A 86 -5.33 -18.15 -3.55
C SER A 86 -5.22 -17.23 -4.76
N THR A 87 -4.35 -17.56 -5.72
CA THR A 87 -4.25 -16.79 -6.97
C THR A 87 -5.47 -17.00 -7.87
N GLU A 88 -5.97 -18.23 -7.96
CA GLU A 88 -7.17 -18.57 -8.72
C GLU A 88 -8.42 -17.94 -8.09
N GLU A 89 -8.54 -17.95 -6.76
CA GLU A 89 -9.60 -17.27 -6.02
C GLU A 89 -9.58 -15.76 -6.24
N LEU A 90 -8.41 -15.12 -6.18
CA LEU A 90 -8.26 -13.69 -6.48
C LEU A 90 -8.66 -13.35 -7.92
N ARG A 91 -8.34 -14.22 -8.90
CA ARG A 91 -8.79 -14.04 -10.29
C ARG A 91 -10.29 -14.21 -10.43
N SER A 92 -10.88 -15.18 -9.73
CA SER A 92 -12.33 -15.38 -9.73
C SER A 92 -13.04 -14.15 -9.16
N LEU A 93 -12.57 -13.66 -8.00
CA LEU A 93 -13.09 -12.47 -7.35
C LEU A 93 -13.00 -11.24 -8.27
N ALA A 94 -11.85 -11.03 -8.93
CA ALA A 94 -11.68 -9.90 -9.85
C ALA A 94 -12.66 -9.94 -11.04
N ARG A 95 -13.09 -11.13 -11.47
CA ARG A 95 -14.06 -11.29 -12.56
C ARG A 95 -15.50 -11.12 -12.09
N SER A 96 -15.86 -11.65 -10.92
CA SER A 96 -17.26 -11.75 -10.49
C SER A 96 -17.74 -10.61 -9.59
N HIS A 97 -16.82 -9.92 -8.89
CA HIS A 97 -17.19 -8.98 -7.83
C HIS A 97 -18.04 -7.81 -8.33
N GLY A 98 -17.77 -7.28 -9.53
CA GLY A 98 -18.54 -6.18 -10.11
C GLY A 98 -20.00 -6.57 -10.36
N ASP A 99 -20.23 -7.69 -11.04
CA ASP A 99 -21.58 -8.18 -11.34
C ASP A 99 -22.35 -8.54 -10.08
N GLU A 100 -21.67 -9.13 -9.09
CA GLU A 100 -22.26 -9.45 -7.79
C GLU A 100 -22.65 -8.19 -7.00
N THR A 101 -21.79 -7.18 -7.01
CA THR A 101 -22.08 -5.87 -6.40
C THR A 101 -23.31 -5.22 -7.04
N LEU A 102 -23.42 -5.27 -8.37
CA LEU A 102 -24.55 -4.70 -9.09
C LEU A 102 -25.86 -5.43 -8.76
N LYS A 103 -25.85 -6.76 -8.61
CA LYS A 103 -27.05 -7.53 -8.20
C LYS A 103 -27.56 -7.12 -6.82
N VAL A 104 -26.65 -6.88 -5.87
CA VAL A 104 -26.99 -6.42 -4.53
C VAL A 104 -27.60 -5.02 -4.56
N ILE A 105 -27.08 -4.11 -5.41
CA ILE A 105 -27.61 -2.74 -5.54
C ILE A 105 -28.97 -2.73 -6.27
N GLN A 106 -29.15 -3.58 -7.28
CA GLN A 106 -30.37 -3.65 -8.09
C GLN A 106 -31.53 -4.34 -7.38
N THR A 107 -31.26 -5.07 -6.31
CA THR A 107 -32.30 -5.63 -5.45
C THR A 107 -32.49 -4.66 -4.28
N PRO A 108 -33.36 -3.64 -4.39
CA PRO A 108 -33.66 -2.81 -3.24
C PRO A 108 -34.17 -3.73 -2.12
N ALA A 109 -33.59 -3.57 -0.93
CA ALA A 109 -34.14 -4.20 0.27
C ALA A 109 -35.62 -3.81 0.35
N GLN A 110 -36.49 -4.81 0.24
CA GLN A 110 -37.92 -4.68 0.47
C GLN A 110 -38.19 -4.54 1.96
#